data_AF-A0A453MLF8-F1
#
_entry.id   AF-A0A453MLF8-F1
#
_cell.length_a   1.000
_cell.length_b   1.000
_cell.length_c   1.000
_cell.angle_alpha   90.00
_cell.angle_beta   90.00
_cell.angle_gamma   90.00
#
_symmetry.space_group_name_H-M   'P 1'
#
loop_
_entity.id
_entity.type
_entity.pdbx_description
1 polymer ?
#
loop_
_entity_poly.entity_id
_entity_poly.type
_entity_poly.pdbx_seq_one_letter_code
_entity_poly.pdbx_strand_id
1 'polypeptide(L)'
;QLRAYSCTRNPLERAHGSARWAQGDTVVLAAVYGPRPGTRKGENPEKASVEVVWKPKTGQIGRQEKEYEMTLKRTLQSICLLTVHPNTTTSVILQVMGDDGSLLPCAINASCAALVFAGVPMKHLAVAIGCGVLADGAVILDTSKAEEQQLKSFAHLVFPNSSKSVDVKESQQKDGQPERGLITSITHGVMSGTVLSGSCLGFGCSSWPSLPL
;
A
#
# COMPACT_ATOMS: atom_id res chain seq x y z
N GLN A 1 16.39 11.86 -0.85
CA GLN A 1 16.73 10.71 -1.71
C GLN A 1 16.24 9.46 -1.00
N LEU A 2 15.66 8.49 -1.70
CA LEU A 2 15.20 7.22 -1.09
C LEU A 2 16.41 6.38 -0.64
N ARG A 3 16.26 5.58 0.41
CA ARG A 3 17.31 4.63 0.82
C ARG A 3 17.50 3.56 -0.26
N ALA A 4 18.66 2.93 -0.25
CA ALA A 4 18.94 1.81 -1.15
C ALA A 4 17.91 0.70 -0.90
N TYR A 5 17.26 0.24 -1.98
CA TYR A 5 16.32 -0.86 -1.93
C TYR A 5 16.90 -2.10 -2.60
N SER A 6 16.47 -3.27 -2.14
CA SER A 6 16.78 -4.55 -2.78
C SER A 6 15.54 -5.43 -2.82
N CYS A 7 15.40 -6.21 -3.90
CA CYS A 7 14.30 -7.15 -4.08
C CYS A 7 14.87 -8.52 -4.46
N THR A 8 14.61 -9.53 -3.65
CA THR A 8 14.89 -10.93 -3.99
C THR A 8 13.62 -11.57 -4.52
N ARG A 9 13.69 -12.05 -5.76
CA ARG A 9 12.58 -12.75 -6.43
C ARG A 9 12.47 -14.18 -5.94
N ASN A 10 11.24 -14.61 -5.65
CA ASN A 10 10.84 -15.97 -5.31
C ASN A 10 11.73 -16.70 -4.27
N PRO A 11 11.97 -16.12 -3.07
CA PRO A 11 12.71 -16.81 -2.02
C PRO A 11 11.96 -18.01 -1.41
N LEU A 12 10.64 -18.13 -1.61
CA LEU A 12 9.84 -19.24 -1.11
C LEU A 12 9.46 -20.19 -2.25
N GLU A 13 9.82 -21.47 -2.10
CA GLU A 13 9.56 -22.51 -3.12
C GLU A 13 8.08 -22.94 -3.19
N ARG A 14 7.35 -22.87 -2.08
CA ARG A 14 5.96 -23.35 -1.99
C ARG A 14 4.92 -22.30 -2.37
N ALA A 15 5.33 -21.04 -2.53
CA ALA A 15 4.44 -19.96 -2.95
C ALA A 15 4.45 -19.84 -4.48
N HIS A 16 3.32 -19.49 -5.10
CA HIS A 16 3.27 -19.25 -6.55
C HIS A 16 4.10 -18.04 -6.95
N GLY A 17 4.14 -17.02 -6.09
CA GLY A 17 5.09 -15.92 -6.19
C GLY A 17 5.46 -15.41 -4.80
N SER A 18 6.71 -14.99 -4.64
CA SER A 18 7.15 -14.36 -3.40
C SER A 18 8.22 -13.31 -3.66
N ALA A 19 8.28 -12.30 -2.80
CA ALA A 19 9.27 -11.23 -2.92
C ALA A 19 9.76 -10.84 -1.53
N ARG A 20 11.08 -10.87 -1.33
CA ARG A 20 11.71 -10.23 -0.17
C ARG A 20 12.13 -8.84 -0.61
N TRP A 21 11.54 -7.82 0.01
CA TRP A 21 11.85 -6.42 -0.27
C TRP A 21 12.53 -5.81 0.95
N ALA A 22 13.64 -5.12 0.73
CA ALA A 22 14.34 -4.35 1.74
C ALA A 22 14.48 -2.90 1.28
N GLN A 23 14.21 -1.94 2.16
CA GLN A 23 14.48 -0.51 2.01
C GLN A 23 15.26 -0.07 3.25
N GLY A 24 16.58 0.09 3.11
CA GLY A 24 17.46 0.17 4.27
C GLY A 24 17.27 -1.05 5.19
N ASP A 25 17.02 -0.80 6.48
CA ASP A 25 16.81 -1.83 7.50
C ASP A 25 15.34 -2.29 7.63
N THR A 26 14.41 -1.65 6.90
CA THR A 26 13.03 -2.11 6.80
C THR A 26 12.94 -3.24 5.78
N VAL A 27 12.63 -4.45 6.26
CA VAL A 27 12.61 -5.65 5.44
C VAL A 27 11.31 -6.42 5.64
N VAL A 28 10.65 -6.73 4.53
CA VAL A 28 9.40 -7.48 4.49
C VAL A 28 9.48 -8.62 3.48
N LEU A 29 8.75 -9.69 3.75
CA LEU A 29 8.60 -10.83 2.86
C LEU A 29 7.12 -10.98 2.49
N ALA A 30 6.81 -10.85 1.21
CA ALA A 30 5.48 -11.09 0.67
C ALA A 30 5.43 -12.46 -0.01
N ALA A 31 4.36 -13.20 0.25
CA ALA A 31 4.07 -14.50 -0.36
C ALA A 31 2.65 -14.50 -0.93
N VAL A 32 2.51 -14.91 -2.19
CA VAL A 32 1.24 -14.96 -2.91
C VAL A 32 0.89 -16.41 -3.21
N TYR A 33 -0.33 -16.79 -2.82
CA TYR A 33 -0.93 -18.08 -3.06
C TYR A 33 -2.23 -17.90 -3.85
N GLY A 34 -2.14 -17.94 -5.17
CA GLY A 34 -3.32 -17.90 -6.02
C GLY A 34 -2.98 -17.61 -7.47
N PRO A 35 -4.00 -17.59 -8.35
CA PRO A 35 -5.43 -17.69 -8.04
C PRO A 35 -5.88 -19.14 -7.76
N ARG A 36 -6.50 -19.39 -6.59
CA ARG A 36 -7.07 -20.70 -6.22
C ARG A 36 -8.57 -20.75 -6.50
N PRO A 37 -9.13 -21.85 -7.02
CA PRO A 37 -10.58 -21.97 -7.22
C PRO A 37 -11.36 -21.89 -5.91
N GLY A 38 -12.50 -21.19 -5.95
CA GLY A 38 -13.43 -21.02 -4.84
C GLY A 38 -13.28 -19.66 -4.15
N THR A 39 -14.41 -18.99 -3.94
CA THR A 39 -14.51 -17.81 -3.06
C THR A 39 -14.81 -18.21 -1.63
N ARG A 40 -14.47 -17.33 -0.68
CA ARG A 40 -14.94 -17.50 0.70
C ARG A 40 -16.44 -17.29 0.80
N LYS A 41 -17.05 -17.99 1.77
CA LYS A 41 -18.46 -17.82 2.12
C LYS A 41 -18.73 -16.36 2.49
N GLY A 42 -19.61 -15.69 1.74
CA GLY A 42 -19.98 -14.29 1.93
C GLY A 42 -19.28 -13.30 0.99
N GLU A 43 -18.39 -13.76 0.12
CA GLU A 43 -17.79 -12.92 -0.94
C GLU A 43 -18.50 -13.11 -2.29
N ASN A 44 -18.46 -12.10 -3.15
CA ASN A 44 -19.15 -12.13 -4.44
C ASN A 44 -18.45 -13.14 -5.39
N PRO A 45 -19.13 -14.22 -5.83
CA PRO A 45 -18.55 -15.23 -6.72
C PRO A 45 -18.26 -14.72 -8.14
N GLU A 46 -18.86 -13.60 -8.55
CA GLU A 46 -18.65 -13.00 -9.88
C GLU A 46 -17.27 -12.33 -10.03
N LYS A 47 -16.55 -12.13 -8.93
CA LYS A 47 -15.24 -11.46 -8.94
C LYS A 47 -14.20 -12.34 -8.23
N ALA A 48 -12.94 -12.14 -8.59
CA ALA A 48 -11.82 -12.68 -7.83
C ALA A 48 -11.75 -12.01 -6.45
N SER A 49 -11.49 -12.79 -5.42
CA SER A 49 -11.27 -12.35 -4.07
C SER A 49 -9.78 -12.19 -3.78
N VAL A 50 -9.42 -11.12 -3.08
CA VAL A 50 -8.06 -10.90 -2.58
C VAL A 50 -8.09 -10.89 -1.06
N GLU A 51 -7.29 -11.77 -0.47
CA GLU A 51 -7.09 -11.86 0.96
C GLU A 51 -5.70 -11.38 1.32
N VAL A 52 -5.59 -10.66 2.42
CA VAL A 52 -4.32 -10.18 2.95
C VAL A 52 -4.22 -10.61 4.40
N VAL A 53 -3.07 -11.15 4.78
CA VAL A 53 -2.75 -11.50 6.16
C VAL A 53 -1.44 -10.83 6.53
N TRP A 54 -1.48 -9.94 7.52
CA TRP A 54 -0.31 -9.27 8.05
C TRP A 54 0.26 -10.02 9.25
N LYS A 55 1.55 -10.38 9.18
CA LYS A 55 2.26 -11.01 10.28
C LYS A 55 3.36 -10.09 10.81
N PRO A 56 3.27 -9.65 12.08
CA PRO A 56 4.33 -8.89 12.73
C PRO A 56 5.61 -9.71 12.84
N LYS A 57 6.73 -9.04 13.11
CA LYS A 57 8.00 -9.69 13.43
C LYS A 57 7.90 -10.57 14.68
N THR A 58 7.20 -10.09 15.70
CA THR A 58 7.02 -10.77 16.99
C THR A 58 5.64 -10.47 17.56
N GLY A 59 5.03 -11.44 18.24
CA GLY A 59 3.76 -11.25 18.94
C GLY A 59 2.53 -11.39 18.04
N GLN A 60 1.41 -10.86 18.54
CA GLN A 60 0.13 -10.83 17.82
C GLN A 60 -0.05 -9.49 17.12
N ILE A 61 -0.90 -9.48 16.09
CA ILE A 61 -1.18 -8.28 15.30
C ILE A 61 -1.74 -7.15 16.17
N GLY A 62 -1.06 -6.01 16.17
CA GLY A 62 -1.50 -4.80 16.87
C GLY A 62 -2.61 -4.06 16.12
N ARG A 63 -3.19 -3.03 16.76
CA ARG A 63 -4.20 -2.18 16.11
C ARG A 63 -3.65 -1.48 14.85
N GLN A 64 -2.47 -0.89 14.95
CA GLN A 64 -1.83 -0.18 13.83
C GLN A 64 -1.56 -1.11 12.64
N GLU A 65 -1.07 -2.33 12.91
CA GLU A 65 -0.79 -3.32 11.88
C GLU A 65 -2.07 -3.84 11.23
N LYS A 66 -3.18 -3.93 11.97
CA LYS A 66 -4.49 -4.23 11.41
C LYS A 66 -4.98 -3.14 10.47
N GLU A 67 -4.68 -1.87 10.76
CA GLU A 67 -4.94 -0.75 9.83
C GLU A 67 -4.09 -0.85 8.56
N TYR A 68 -2.82 -1.25 8.69
CA TYR A 68 -1.95 -1.54 7.53
C TYR A 68 -2.45 -2.72 6.70
N GLU A 69 -2.90 -3.80 7.34
CA GLU A 69 -3.50 -4.96 6.66
C GLU A 69 -4.72 -4.55 5.83
N MET A 70 -5.64 -3.78 6.42
CA MET A 70 -6.83 -3.29 5.74
C MET A 70 -6.49 -2.35 4.58
N THR A 71 -5.52 -1.46 4.79
CA THR A 71 -5.04 -0.55 3.74
C THR A 71 -4.47 -1.32 2.57
N LEU A 72 -3.55 -2.25 2.85
CA LEU A 72 -2.93 -3.06 1.83
C LEU A 72 -3.97 -3.88 1.08
N LYS A 73 -4.93 -4.50 1.78
CA LYS A 73 -6.05 -5.22 1.13
C LYS A 73 -6.77 -4.33 0.13
N ARG A 74 -7.15 -3.11 0.51
CA ARG A 74 -7.82 -2.14 -0.38
C ARG A 74 -6.94 -1.76 -1.57
N THR A 75 -5.66 -1.49 -1.34
CA THR A 75 -4.70 -1.15 -2.41
C THR A 75 -4.54 -2.30 -3.40
N LEU A 76 -4.37 -3.53 -2.92
CA LEU A 76 -4.22 -4.71 -3.77
C LEU A 76 -5.51 -5.02 -4.56
N GLN A 77 -6.68 -4.87 -3.94
CA GLN A 77 -7.97 -5.00 -4.64
C GLN A 77 -8.16 -3.94 -5.75
N SER A 78 -7.62 -2.74 -5.56
CA SER A 78 -7.69 -1.67 -6.55
C SER A 78 -6.84 -1.97 -7.79
N ILE A 79 -5.61 -2.47 -7.57
CA ILE A 79 -4.64 -2.74 -8.65
C ILE A 79 -4.85 -4.08 -9.34
N CYS A 80 -5.42 -5.08 -8.68
CA CYS A 80 -5.70 -6.39 -9.29
C CYS A 80 -6.90 -6.32 -10.25
N LEU A 81 -6.82 -7.04 -11.37
CA LEU A 81 -7.93 -7.15 -12.31
C LEU A 81 -8.84 -8.33 -11.91
N LEU A 82 -9.81 -8.05 -11.05
CA LEU A 82 -10.65 -9.06 -10.41
C LEU A 82 -11.69 -9.73 -11.34
N THR A 83 -11.80 -9.30 -12.60
CA THR A 83 -12.77 -9.83 -13.57
C THR A 83 -12.23 -10.95 -14.46
N VAL A 84 -10.91 -11.18 -14.49
CA VAL A 84 -10.29 -12.19 -15.36
C VAL A 84 -10.58 -13.61 -14.86
N HIS A 85 -10.57 -13.80 -13.55
CA HIS A 85 -10.72 -15.11 -12.90
C HIS A 85 -11.85 -15.05 -11.87
N PRO A 86 -13.13 -15.07 -12.30
CA PRO A 86 -14.25 -15.12 -11.37
C PRO A 86 -14.17 -16.40 -10.52
N ASN A 87 -14.77 -16.36 -9.34
CA ASN A 87 -14.75 -17.47 -8.39
C ASN A 87 -13.35 -18.00 -8.02
N THR A 88 -12.37 -17.09 -7.92
CA THR A 88 -11.03 -17.43 -7.44
C THR A 88 -10.62 -16.58 -6.25
N THR A 89 -9.77 -17.14 -5.40
CA THR A 89 -9.20 -16.47 -4.24
C THR A 89 -7.68 -16.40 -4.38
N THR A 90 -7.14 -15.20 -4.25
CA THR A 90 -5.70 -14.96 -4.14
C THR A 90 -5.36 -14.52 -2.72
N SER A 91 -4.56 -15.32 -2.01
CA SER A 91 -4.13 -15.00 -0.65
C SER A 91 -2.72 -14.44 -0.64
N VAL A 92 -2.55 -13.25 -0.08
CA VAL A 92 -1.27 -12.57 0.10
C VAL A 92 -0.93 -12.57 1.59
N ILE A 93 0.23 -13.11 1.91
CA ILE A 93 0.75 -13.16 3.28
C ILE A 93 1.98 -12.28 3.34
N LEU A 94 1.98 -11.31 4.24
CA LEU A 94 3.14 -10.48 4.55
C LEU A 94 3.73 -10.87 5.89
N GLN A 95 5.05 -11.03 5.90
CA GLN A 95 5.83 -11.22 7.10
C GLN A 95 6.81 -10.06 7.25
N VAL A 96 6.69 -9.31 8.34
CA VAL A 96 7.66 -8.28 8.72
C VAL A 96 8.91 -8.96 9.29
N MET A 97 10.09 -8.62 8.78
CA MET A 97 11.39 -9.14 9.26
C MET A 97 12.21 -8.05 9.96
N GLY A 98 12.15 -6.83 9.45
CA GLY A 98 12.78 -5.63 10.01
C GLY A 98 11.87 -4.42 9.83
N ASP A 99 11.85 -3.54 10.82
CA ASP A 99 11.06 -2.31 10.81
C ASP A 99 11.93 -1.15 11.29
N ASP A 100 12.39 -0.36 10.32
CA ASP A 100 13.10 0.91 10.48
C ASP A 100 12.36 2.03 9.71
N GLY A 101 11.03 2.10 9.86
CA GLY A 101 10.20 3.15 9.24
C GLY A 101 9.80 2.87 7.80
N SER A 102 8.79 3.60 7.31
CA SER A 102 8.17 3.40 6.00
C SER A 102 7.69 1.96 5.75
N LEU A 103 7.23 1.29 6.81
CA LEU A 103 6.86 -0.13 6.79
C LEU A 103 5.70 -0.45 5.82
N LEU A 104 4.65 0.37 5.83
CA LEU A 104 3.50 0.20 4.94
C LEU A 104 3.88 0.38 3.46
N PRO A 105 4.59 1.45 3.05
CA PRO A 105 5.12 1.57 1.69
C PRO A 105 5.96 0.37 1.25
N CYS A 106 6.88 -0.08 2.10
CA CYS A 106 7.72 -1.25 1.85
C CYS A 106 6.88 -2.51 1.63
N ALA A 107 5.86 -2.73 2.45
CA ALA A 107 4.90 -3.83 2.34
C ALA A 107 4.08 -3.81 1.03
N ILE A 108 3.63 -2.63 0.59
CA ILE A 108 2.88 -2.47 -0.67
C ILE A 108 3.78 -2.81 -1.86
N ASN A 109 5.01 -2.30 -1.88
CA ASN A 109 5.98 -2.58 -2.96
C ASN A 109 6.32 -4.07 -3.02
N ALA A 110 6.56 -4.71 -1.87
CA ALA A 110 6.82 -6.15 -1.78
C ALA A 110 5.64 -6.99 -2.29
N SER A 111 4.42 -6.63 -1.88
CA SER A 111 3.21 -7.33 -2.30
C SER A 111 2.95 -7.17 -3.80
N CYS A 112 3.16 -5.98 -4.34
CA CYS A 112 3.06 -5.72 -5.78
C CYS A 112 4.07 -6.58 -6.55
N ALA A 113 5.34 -6.63 -6.11
CA ALA A 113 6.36 -7.47 -6.73
C ALA A 113 6.00 -8.96 -6.67
N ALA A 114 5.51 -9.44 -5.52
CA ALA A 114 5.10 -10.84 -5.36
C ALA A 114 3.90 -11.21 -6.25
N LEU A 115 2.93 -10.30 -6.46
CA LEU A 115 1.81 -10.49 -7.39
C LEU A 115 2.29 -10.58 -8.84
N VAL A 116 3.26 -9.74 -9.24
CA VAL A 116 3.91 -9.84 -10.56
C VAL A 116 4.56 -11.22 -10.73
N PHE A 117 5.31 -11.67 -9.72
CA PHE A 117 6.01 -12.95 -9.81
C PHE A 117 5.08 -14.17 -9.81
N ALA A 118 3.92 -14.05 -9.16
CA ALA A 118 2.86 -15.06 -9.19
C ALA A 118 2.06 -15.06 -10.51
N GLY A 119 2.24 -14.05 -11.37
CA GLY A 119 1.49 -13.93 -12.62
C GLY A 119 0.02 -13.55 -12.43
N VAL A 120 -0.32 -12.88 -11.32
CA VAL A 120 -1.70 -12.43 -11.07
C VAL A 120 -2.03 -11.24 -11.99
N PRO A 121 -3.13 -11.26 -12.75
CA PRO A 121 -3.52 -10.13 -13.61
C PRO A 121 -3.74 -8.83 -12.81
N MET A 122 -3.02 -7.78 -13.17
CA MET A 122 -3.12 -6.45 -12.56
C MET A 122 -3.40 -5.38 -13.63
N LYS A 123 -4.12 -4.32 -13.24
CA LYS A 123 -4.41 -3.15 -14.09
C LYS A 123 -3.18 -2.28 -14.31
N HIS A 124 -2.42 -2.07 -13.24
CA HIS A 124 -1.19 -1.29 -13.20
C HIS A 124 -0.36 -1.73 -11.99
N LEU A 125 0.93 -1.42 -11.97
CA LEU A 125 1.75 -1.63 -10.77
C LEU A 125 1.46 -0.53 -9.74
N ALA A 126 1.69 -0.83 -8.47
CA ALA A 126 1.66 0.15 -7.39
C ALA A 126 3.09 0.43 -6.91
N VAL A 127 3.43 1.70 -6.76
CA VAL A 127 4.67 2.14 -6.13
C VAL A 127 4.31 3.02 -4.94
N ALA A 128 4.73 2.62 -3.75
CA ALA A 128 4.45 3.33 -2.53
C ALA A 128 5.71 3.98 -1.95
N ILE A 129 5.56 5.20 -1.45
CA ILE A 129 6.63 6.00 -0.84
C ILE A 129 6.09 6.61 0.47
N GLY A 130 6.89 6.55 1.53
CA GLY A 130 6.66 7.33 2.75
C GLY A 130 7.30 8.71 2.62
N CYS A 131 6.61 9.76 3.02
CA CYS A 131 7.09 11.13 2.98
C CYS A 131 6.92 11.76 4.38
N GLY A 132 7.93 12.45 4.87
CA GLY A 132 7.87 13.22 6.11
C GLY A 132 7.94 14.72 5.83
N VAL A 133 7.32 15.53 6.68
CA VAL A 133 7.50 16.99 6.67
C VAL A 133 8.22 17.41 7.95
N LEU A 134 9.40 18.00 7.78
CA LEU A 134 10.22 18.55 8.85
C LEU A 134 9.62 19.85 9.43
N ALA A 135 10.13 20.29 10.57
CA ALA A 135 9.65 21.50 11.24
C ALA A 135 9.86 22.79 10.43
N ASP A 136 10.89 22.80 9.57
CA ASP A 136 11.20 23.88 8.63
C ASP A 136 10.36 23.85 7.33
N GLY A 137 9.50 22.83 7.17
CA GLY A 137 8.67 22.62 6.00
C GLY A 137 9.34 21.82 4.88
N ALA A 138 10.59 21.39 5.04
CA ALA A 138 11.25 20.52 4.06
C ALA A 138 10.62 19.12 4.04
N VAL A 139 10.48 18.56 2.84
CA VAL A 139 9.93 17.21 2.65
C VAL A 139 11.06 16.20 2.54
N ILE A 140 11.03 15.18 3.37
CA ILE A 140 11.93 14.02 3.29
C ILE A 140 11.19 12.81 2.74
N LEU A 141 11.88 11.98 1.98
CA LEU A 141 11.32 10.78 1.36
C LEU A 141 11.94 9.56 2.02
N ASP A 142 11.15 8.50 2.19
CA ASP A 142 11.51 7.23 2.82
C ASP A 142 12.05 7.43 4.24
N THR A 143 11.12 7.76 5.14
CA THR A 143 11.41 8.06 6.54
C THR A 143 11.89 6.83 7.29
N SER A 144 12.98 7.00 8.02
CA SER A 144 13.45 6.06 9.04
C SER A 144 12.57 6.12 10.29
N LYS A 145 12.69 5.11 11.16
CA LYS A 145 11.91 5.07 12.40
C LYS A 145 12.24 6.20 13.37
N ALA A 146 13.50 6.64 13.38
CA ALA A 146 13.95 7.78 14.16
C ALA A 146 13.33 9.10 13.63
N GLU A 147 13.27 9.27 12.30
CA GLU A 147 12.65 10.44 11.69
C GLU A 147 11.15 10.46 11.93
N GLU A 148 10.44 9.34 11.80
CA GLU A 148 8.99 9.25 12.08
C GLU A 148 8.61 9.74 13.49
N GLN A 149 9.51 9.59 14.47
CA GLN A 149 9.29 10.08 15.84
C GLN A 149 9.51 11.58 16.01
N GLN A 150 10.35 12.18 15.16
CA GLN A 150 10.72 13.60 15.23
C GLN A 150 9.86 14.47 14.30
N LEU A 151 9.26 13.88 13.28
CA LEU A 151 8.45 14.58 12.29
C LEU A 151 7.11 15.04 12.88
N LYS A 152 6.68 16.23 12.45
CA LYS A 152 5.36 16.78 12.81
C LYS A 152 4.23 16.04 12.09
N SER A 153 4.50 15.59 10.87
CA SER A 153 3.56 14.83 10.05
C SER A 153 4.29 13.98 9.03
N PHE A 154 3.70 12.84 8.69
CA PHE A 154 4.16 11.98 7.60
C PHE A 154 2.98 11.46 6.80
N ALA A 155 3.23 11.10 5.54
CA ALA A 155 2.24 10.62 4.60
C ALA A 155 2.77 9.40 3.85
N HIS A 156 1.96 8.36 3.73
CA HIS A 156 2.21 7.22 2.84
C HIS A 156 1.40 7.42 1.57
N LEU A 157 2.11 7.55 0.45
CA LEU A 157 1.54 7.83 -0.86
C LEU A 157 1.75 6.63 -1.77
N VAL A 158 0.68 6.18 -2.43
CA VAL A 158 0.71 5.05 -3.36
C VAL A 158 0.36 5.54 -4.75
N PHE A 159 1.30 5.40 -5.69
CA PHE A 159 1.16 5.85 -7.06
C PHE A 159 0.94 4.67 -8.01
N PRO A 160 0.03 4.81 -8.99
CA PRO A 160 -0.08 3.85 -10.07
C PRO A 160 1.07 4.06 -11.06
N ASN A 161 1.77 2.99 -11.42
CA ASN A 161 2.65 2.99 -12.58
C ASN A 161 1.83 2.62 -13.82
N SER A 162 0.92 3.50 -14.23
CA SER A 162 0.31 3.45 -15.55
C SER A 162 1.07 4.41 -16.45
N SER A 163 1.34 3.99 -17.69
CA SER A 163 1.99 4.82 -18.70
C SER A 163 1.03 5.92 -19.17
N LYS A 164 0.75 6.88 -18.30
CA LYS A 164 0.37 8.25 -18.67
C LYS A 164 1.53 9.10 -18.18
N SER A 165 2.21 9.75 -19.13
CA SER A 165 3.22 10.76 -18.83
C SER A 165 2.74 11.63 -17.68
N VAL A 166 3.58 11.83 -16.66
CA VAL A 166 3.42 12.93 -15.73
C VAL A 166 3.69 14.20 -16.55
N ASP A 167 2.72 14.57 -17.39
CA ASP A 167 2.62 15.92 -17.89
C ASP A 167 2.22 16.77 -16.68
N VAL A 168 3.22 17.45 -16.12
CA VAL A 168 2.99 18.63 -15.29
C VAL A 168 2.35 19.67 -16.21
N LYS A 169 1.04 19.58 -16.37
CA LYS A 169 0.25 20.63 -17.00
C LYS A 169 -0.75 21.14 -15.99
N GLU A 170 -0.53 22.39 -15.59
CA GLU A 170 -1.52 23.20 -14.90
C GLU A 170 -2.87 23.12 -15.62
N SER A 171 -3.90 23.13 -14.78
CA SER A 171 -5.33 23.22 -15.04
C SER A 171 -5.74 23.70 -16.44
N GLN A 172 -6.44 22.84 -17.18
CA GLN A 172 -7.67 23.23 -17.87
C GLN A 172 -8.74 22.14 -17.80
N GLN A 173 -9.93 22.59 -17.42
CA GLN A 173 -11.16 21.86 -17.17
C GLN A 173 -11.76 21.34 -18.48
N LYS A 174 -11.99 20.02 -18.56
CA LYS A 174 -12.93 19.39 -19.51
C LYS A 174 -13.59 18.18 -18.86
N ASP A 175 -14.92 18.13 -18.96
CA ASP A 175 -15.79 17.06 -18.46
C ASP A 175 -15.36 15.68 -18.99
N GLY A 176 -14.82 14.89 -18.09
CA GLY A 176 -14.40 13.50 -18.26
C GLY A 176 -13.71 13.10 -16.97
N GLN A 177 -14.19 12.05 -16.30
CA GLN A 177 -13.71 11.65 -14.97
C GLN A 177 -12.17 11.60 -14.92
N PRO A 178 -11.50 12.42 -14.09
CA PRO A 178 -10.05 12.37 -14.00
C PRO A 178 -9.68 11.11 -13.22
N GLU A 179 -9.04 10.14 -13.86
CA GLU A 179 -8.37 9.04 -13.16
C GLU A 179 -7.15 9.62 -12.43
N ARG A 180 -7.38 9.96 -11.16
CA ARG A 180 -6.45 10.64 -10.26
C ARG A 180 -5.18 9.82 -10.06
N GLY A 181 -4.01 10.44 -10.19
CA GLY A 181 -2.67 9.81 -10.11
C GLY A 181 -2.25 9.26 -8.74
N LEU A 182 -3.19 9.00 -7.82
CA LEU A 182 -2.91 8.48 -6.48
C LEU A 182 -3.91 7.37 -6.13
N ILE A 183 -3.41 6.17 -5.81
CA ILE A 183 -4.22 5.00 -5.43
C ILE A 183 -4.69 5.13 -3.99
N THR A 184 -3.80 5.55 -3.09
CA THR A 184 -4.08 5.64 -1.64
C THR A 184 -3.17 6.69 -1.01
N SER A 185 -3.73 7.53 -0.14
CA SER A 185 -3.00 8.43 0.75
C SER A 185 -3.35 8.09 2.19
N ILE A 186 -2.34 7.97 3.05
CA ILE A 186 -2.54 7.93 4.50
C ILE A 186 -1.66 9.00 5.11
N THR A 187 -2.25 9.91 5.88
CA THR A 187 -1.53 10.99 6.57
C THR A 187 -1.62 10.80 8.07
N HIS A 188 -0.48 10.89 8.75
CA HIS A 188 -0.37 10.91 10.20
C HIS A 188 0.14 12.29 10.64
N GLY A 189 -0.49 12.87 11.65
CA GLY A 189 -0.18 14.21 12.15
C GLY A 189 -0.99 15.34 11.50
N VAL A 190 -0.76 16.57 11.96
CA VAL A 190 -1.48 17.76 11.49
C VAL A 190 -0.72 18.36 10.30
N MET A 191 -1.13 18.01 9.08
CA MET A 191 -0.72 18.76 7.89
C MET A 191 -1.56 20.03 7.79
N SER A 192 -0.91 21.20 7.68
CA SER A 192 -1.63 22.44 7.38
C SER A 192 -2.34 22.29 6.02
N GLY A 193 -3.65 22.52 6.00
CA GLY A 193 -4.61 21.99 5.01
C GLY A 193 -4.53 22.53 3.58
N THR A 194 -3.34 22.87 3.07
CA THR A 194 -3.20 23.56 1.78
C THR A 194 -2.68 22.69 0.63
N VAL A 195 -2.27 21.44 0.87
CA VAL A 195 -1.68 20.58 -0.19
C VAL A 195 -2.60 19.42 -0.63
N LEU A 196 -3.74 19.19 0.03
CA LEU A 196 -4.68 18.12 -0.34
C LEU A 196 -6.11 18.65 -0.56
N SER A 197 -6.25 19.68 -1.40
CA SER A 197 -7.51 19.93 -2.12
C SER A 197 -7.66 18.92 -3.27
N GLY A 198 -7.73 17.64 -2.91
CA GLY A 198 -8.08 16.55 -3.80
C GLY A 198 -9.18 15.78 -3.11
N SER A 199 -10.43 16.19 -3.34
CA SER A 199 -11.63 15.67 -2.66
C SER A 199 -11.51 14.16 -2.38
N CYS A 200 -11.45 13.79 -1.10
CA CYS A 200 -11.81 12.45 -0.63
C CYS A 200 -13.24 12.16 -1.08
N LEU A 201 -13.40 11.63 -2.30
CA LEU A 201 -14.68 11.10 -2.74
C LEU A 201 -14.78 9.68 -2.20
N GLY A 202 -15.47 9.58 -1.06
CA GLY A 202 -16.30 8.42 -0.76
C GLY A 202 -15.65 7.25 -0.02
N PHE A 203 -14.92 7.47 1.08
CA PHE A 203 -14.80 6.45 2.12
C PHE A 203 -14.80 7.12 3.50
N GLY A 204 -15.77 6.74 4.34
CA GLY A 204 -16.11 7.41 5.60
C GLY A 204 -14.91 7.79 6.44
N CYS A 205 -14.76 9.08 6.67
CA CYS A 205 -13.99 9.60 7.79
C CYS A 205 -14.69 9.13 9.06
N SER A 206 -14.22 8.04 9.69
CA SER A 206 -14.64 7.72 11.04
C SER A 206 -14.01 8.76 11.97
N SER A 207 -14.70 9.87 12.14
CA SER A 207 -14.49 10.79 13.25
C SER A 207 -14.58 10.00 14.55
N TRP A 208 -13.47 9.89 15.27
CA TRP A 208 -13.50 9.38 16.64
C TRP A 208 -14.13 10.46 17.54
N PRO A 209 -15.13 10.13 18.38
CA PRO A 209 -15.67 11.09 19.32
C PRO A 209 -14.61 11.37 20.38
N SER A 210 -14.28 12.66 20.53
CA SER A 210 -13.58 13.21 21.68
C SER A 210 -14.38 12.88 22.95
N LEU A 211 -13.81 12.09 23.85
CA LEU A 211 -14.31 11.98 25.22
C LEU A 211 -13.85 13.23 26.01
N PRO A 212 -14.76 13.90 26.74
CA PRO A 212 -14.39 14.97 27.65
C PRO A 212 -13.73 14.42 28.92
N LEU A 213 -12.95 15.30 29.55
CA LEU A 213 -12.25 15.15 30.83
C LEU A 213 -13.14 14.63 31.96
#